data_AF-A0A967IQR8-F1
#
_entry.id   AF-A0A967IQR8-F1
#
_cell.length_a   1.000
_cell.length_b   1.000
_cell.length_c   1.000
_cell.angle_alpha   90.00
_cell.angle_beta   90.00
_cell.angle_gamma   90.00
#
_symmetry.space_group_name_H-M   'P 1'
#
loop_
_entity.id
_entity.type
_entity.pdbx_description
1 polymer ?
#
loop_
_entity_poly.entity_id
_entity_poly.type
_entity_poly.pdbx_seq_one_letter_code
_entity_poly.pdbx_strand_id
1 'polypeptide(L)'
;MTGHAQRWCARSRAAARGLGLAALLGVLSGCATNPVTGEPDFVLMSEREEIALGRQYHPQILEEFGRYEDPALRRYVESVGDRLARQSHRPDLVYRFNVLDSPDVNAFALPGGYIYVTRGLLAYLNSEAQLAAVLGHEIGHVTARHAVRQHSAATVTGILGAVIGAQTRSRAAQDVLNVLGTALLRGYGRDMELEADRLGARYLARGGYEPDAMLRVIEVLKDQEEFEKQRAEAEDREPRVYHGVFATHPSNDARLQEVVHAARSLHVAGEPTVQREAFLRKLDGLSFGDSARKGVRRDSRFYHAELGFAIRFPEGWAVENLRDRVVAFAPQRSALLNLRVEDINKRISPREFIEQRLGIDELRQGEALSPAGLEGYTGVAQARTPFGSRLTRVAVIYYEERAYVLLGAAKAADRPFAYDSSFLETARSLHPLSEAERALARPKVLRLIPAEPGTTFAALARRSPIPNHAEAQLRLLNGLYPDGQPEPGALIKIVE
;
A
#
# COMPACT_ATOMS: atom_id res chain seq x y z
N MET A 1 18.56 23.07 -4.90
CA MET A 1 19.40 22.28 -5.84
C MET A 1 19.29 22.73 -7.31
N THR A 2 18.25 23.49 -7.70
CA THR A 2 17.99 23.97 -9.08
C THR A 2 19.15 24.76 -9.71
N GLY A 3 19.80 25.65 -8.96
CA GLY A 3 20.91 26.46 -9.46
C GLY A 3 22.18 25.68 -9.84
N HIS A 4 22.40 24.48 -9.29
CA HIS A 4 23.56 23.66 -9.64
C HIS A 4 23.33 22.83 -10.90
N ALA A 5 22.13 22.26 -11.10
CA ALA A 5 21.78 21.52 -12.32
C ALA A 5 21.78 22.43 -13.56
N GLN A 6 21.18 23.62 -13.46
CA GLN A 6 21.20 24.62 -14.54
C GLN A 6 22.63 25.06 -14.88
N ARG A 7 23.47 25.34 -13.86
CA ARG A 7 24.88 25.69 -14.07
C ARG A 7 25.69 24.54 -14.66
N TRP A 8 25.37 23.29 -14.32
CA TRP A 8 26.05 22.11 -14.86
C TRP A 8 25.67 21.86 -16.32
N CYS A 9 24.38 21.93 -16.69
CA CYS A 9 23.92 21.85 -18.08
C CYS A 9 24.43 23.04 -18.93
N ALA A 10 24.54 24.25 -18.37
CA ALA A 10 25.11 25.40 -19.07
C ALA A 10 26.63 25.28 -19.27
N ARG A 11 27.37 24.82 -18.24
CA ARG A 11 28.83 24.62 -18.31
C ARG A 11 29.24 23.45 -19.20
N SER A 12 28.47 22.36 -19.24
CA SER A 12 28.73 21.22 -20.12
C SER A 12 28.53 21.56 -21.60
N ARG A 13 27.52 22.39 -21.95
CA ARG A 13 27.38 22.96 -23.31
C ARG A 13 28.56 23.86 -23.70
N ALA A 14 29.13 24.61 -22.75
CA ALA A 14 30.28 25.48 -23.00
C ALA A 14 31.61 24.69 -23.10
N ALA A 15 31.79 23.65 -22.28
CA ALA A 15 32.99 22.81 -22.27
C ALA A 15 33.09 21.86 -23.48
N ALA A 16 31.97 21.55 -24.14
CA ALA A 16 31.91 20.77 -25.39
C ALA A 16 32.66 21.41 -26.56
N ARG A 17 33.07 22.68 -26.46
CA ARG A 17 33.88 23.36 -27.50
C ARG A 17 35.38 23.07 -27.43
N GLY A 18 35.90 22.36 -26.42
CA GLY A 18 37.35 22.29 -26.17
C GLY A 18 37.99 20.93 -25.87
N LEU A 19 37.26 19.81 -25.81
CA LEU A 19 37.82 18.49 -25.44
C LEU A 19 37.38 17.37 -26.40
N GLY A 20 38.19 16.32 -26.52
CA GLY A 20 38.08 15.27 -27.54
C GLY A 20 36.77 14.46 -27.53
N LEU A 21 36.39 14.01 -28.74
CA LEU A 21 35.08 13.46 -29.15
C LEU A 21 34.51 12.32 -28.29
N ALA A 22 35.34 11.55 -27.57
CA ALA A 22 34.91 10.34 -26.86
C ALA A 22 34.37 10.59 -25.44
N ALA A 23 34.82 11.65 -24.75
CA ALA A 23 34.27 12.05 -23.44
C ALA A 23 33.05 12.99 -23.56
N LEU A 24 32.86 13.60 -24.74
CA LEU A 24 31.72 14.46 -25.05
C LEU A 24 30.38 13.71 -25.13
N LEU A 25 30.39 12.45 -25.58
CA LEU A 25 29.17 11.70 -25.88
C LEU A 25 28.39 11.25 -24.63
N GLY A 26 29.05 11.08 -23.48
CA GLY A 26 28.38 10.61 -22.26
C GLY A 26 27.77 11.70 -21.37
N VAL A 27 28.22 12.96 -21.51
CA VAL A 27 27.76 14.06 -20.64
C VAL A 27 26.62 14.87 -21.29
N LEU A 28 26.54 14.88 -22.63
CA LEU A 28 25.51 15.62 -23.37
C LEU A 28 24.13 14.92 -23.39
N SER A 29 24.05 13.63 -23.03
CA SER A 29 22.81 12.85 -23.00
C SER A 29 21.99 12.99 -21.71
N GLY A 30 22.50 13.68 -20.69
CA GLY A 30 21.87 13.78 -19.37
C GLY A 30 21.07 15.07 -19.10
N CYS A 31 20.96 15.99 -20.07
CA CYS A 31 20.17 17.22 -19.92
C CYS A 31 18.89 17.10 -20.75
N ALA A 32 17.73 17.03 -20.10
CA ALA A 32 16.43 17.11 -20.76
C ALA A 32 15.63 18.32 -20.24
N THR A 33 14.65 18.78 -20.99
CA THR A 33 13.78 19.88 -20.56
C THR A 33 12.81 19.39 -19.49
N ASN A 34 12.72 20.09 -18.36
CA ASN A 34 11.68 19.86 -17.36
C ASN A 34 10.33 20.28 -17.96
N PRO A 35 9.34 19.37 -18.07
CA PRO A 35 8.05 19.68 -18.70
C PRO A 35 7.24 20.76 -17.98
N VAL A 36 7.49 20.98 -16.69
CA VAL A 36 6.78 21.95 -15.86
C VAL A 36 7.40 23.34 -15.95
N THR A 37 8.72 23.45 -15.79
CA THR A 37 9.40 24.76 -15.76
C THR A 37 9.88 25.22 -17.14
N GLY A 38 10.03 24.30 -18.10
CA GLY A 38 10.66 24.58 -19.40
C GLY A 38 12.18 24.74 -19.34
N GLU A 39 12.78 24.57 -18.17
CA GLU A 39 14.23 24.72 -17.95
C GLU A 39 15.00 23.41 -18.16
N PRO A 40 16.31 23.45 -18.45
CA PRO A 40 17.14 22.26 -18.47
C PRO A 40 17.22 21.61 -17.08
N ASP A 41 16.91 20.32 -17.01
CA ASP A 41 17.05 19.49 -15.83
C ASP A 41 17.98 18.31 -16.10
N PHE A 42 18.69 17.88 -15.08
CA PHE A 42 19.60 16.75 -15.17
C PHE A 42 18.81 15.46 -14.93
N VAL A 43 18.55 14.73 -16.01
CA VAL A 43 17.85 13.45 -16.00
C VAL A 43 18.59 12.46 -16.89
N LEU A 44 18.95 11.32 -16.31
CA LEU A 44 19.70 10.26 -17.00
C LEU A 44 18.80 9.32 -17.83
N MET A 45 17.50 9.55 -17.84
CA MET A 45 16.50 8.68 -18.45
C MET A 45 15.62 9.46 -19.44
N SER A 46 15.57 8.98 -20.67
CA SER A 46 14.65 9.46 -21.70
C SER A 46 13.19 9.15 -21.36
N GLU A 47 12.24 9.83 -21.99
CA GLU A 47 10.82 9.51 -21.83
C GLU A 47 10.48 8.08 -22.29
N ARG A 48 11.15 7.57 -23.33
CA ARG A 48 10.93 6.19 -23.81
C ARG A 48 11.37 5.16 -22.77
N GLU A 49 12.51 5.39 -22.12
CA GLU A 49 12.99 4.52 -21.04
C GLU A 49 12.09 4.63 -19.80
N GLU A 50 11.61 5.83 -19.47
CA GLU A 50 10.63 6.07 -18.40
C GLU A 50 9.36 5.23 -18.60
N ILE A 51 8.79 5.27 -19.81
CA ILE A 51 7.61 4.49 -20.18
C ILE A 51 7.89 2.98 -20.15
N ALA A 52 9.07 2.56 -20.64
CA ALA A 52 9.47 1.16 -20.61
C ALA A 52 9.58 0.64 -19.16
N LEU A 53 10.11 1.45 -18.25
CA LEU A 53 10.26 1.12 -16.84
C LEU A 53 8.90 0.96 -16.15
N GLY A 54 7.97 1.91 -16.35
CA GLY A 54 6.61 1.79 -15.81
C GLY A 54 5.89 0.53 -16.30
N ARG A 55 6.03 0.20 -17.59
CA ARG A 55 5.47 -1.01 -18.20
C ARG A 55 6.08 -2.29 -17.62
N GLN A 56 7.37 -2.31 -17.34
CA GLN A 56 8.06 -3.45 -16.74
C GLN A 56 7.55 -3.74 -15.32
N TYR A 57 7.30 -2.69 -14.54
CA TYR A 57 6.90 -2.84 -13.12
C TYR A 57 5.40 -2.95 -12.89
N HIS A 58 4.57 -2.53 -13.83
CA HIS A 58 3.12 -2.63 -13.69
C HIS A 58 2.62 -4.05 -13.35
N PRO A 59 3.08 -5.15 -14.00
CA PRO A 59 2.68 -6.50 -13.62
C PRO A 59 3.04 -6.84 -12.18
N GLN A 60 4.22 -6.42 -11.69
CA GLN A 60 4.67 -6.69 -10.33
C GLN A 60 3.79 -5.96 -9.29
N ILE A 61 3.36 -4.73 -9.59
CA ILE A 61 2.39 -4.00 -8.74
C ILE A 61 1.04 -4.72 -8.70
N LEU A 62 0.54 -5.19 -9.85
CA LEU A 62 -0.71 -5.95 -9.89
C LEU A 62 -0.60 -7.31 -9.19
N GLU A 63 0.57 -7.94 -9.23
CA GLU A 63 0.86 -9.15 -8.49
C GLU A 63 0.85 -8.88 -6.98
N GLU A 64 1.51 -7.79 -6.55
CA GLU A 64 1.65 -7.37 -5.16
C GLU A 64 0.30 -7.03 -4.53
N PHE A 65 -0.39 -6.05 -5.11
CA PHE A 65 -1.58 -5.50 -4.49
C PHE A 65 -2.88 -6.14 -4.98
N GLY A 66 -2.87 -6.74 -6.16
CA GLY A 66 -4.09 -7.18 -6.84
C GLY A 66 -4.85 -6.01 -7.47
N ARG A 67 -5.56 -6.29 -8.57
CA ARG A 67 -6.55 -5.36 -9.13
C ARG A 67 -7.85 -5.47 -8.35
N TYR A 68 -8.49 -4.35 -8.05
CA TYR A 68 -9.83 -4.36 -7.48
C TYR A 68 -10.88 -4.70 -8.54
N GLU A 69 -11.74 -5.69 -8.26
CA GLU A 69 -12.72 -6.20 -9.22
C GLU A 69 -14.05 -5.45 -9.18
N ASP A 70 -13.99 -4.19 -9.63
CA ASP A 70 -15.16 -3.37 -9.91
C ASP A 70 -14.91 -2.56 -11.19
N PRO A 71 -15.38 -3.04 -12.36
CA PRO A 71 -15.20 -2.32 -13.62
C PRO A 71 -15.85 -0.93 -13.65
N ALA A 72 -16.94 -0.71 -12.89
CA ALA A 72 -17.62 0.57 -12.87
C ALA A 72 -16.83 1.61 -12.06
N LEU A 73 -16.35 1.24 -10.88
CA LEU A 73 -15.48 2.08 -10.06
C LEU A 73 -14.16 2.37 -10.76
N ARG A 74 -13.53 1.38 -11.41
CA ARG A 74 -12.28 1.59 -12.17
C ARG A 74 -12.46 2.62 -13.28
N ARG A 75 -13.49 2.48 -14.13
CA ARG A 75 -13.80 3.46 -15.19
C ARG A 75 -14.09 4.85 -14.63
N TYR A 76 -14.73 4.92 -13.47
CA TYR A 76 -15.00 6.19 -12.81
C TYR A 76 -13.70 6.88 -12.35
N VAL A 77 -12.82 6.16 -11.65
CA VAL A 77 -11.50 6.67 -11.24
C VAL A 77 -10.67 7.10 -12.46
N GLU A 78 -10.66 6.30 -13.51
CA GLU A 78 -10.01 6.62 -14.78
C GLU A 78 -10.59 7.90 -15.40
N SER A 79 -11.91 8.07 -15.43
CA SER A 79 -12.54 9.28 -15.98
C SER A 79 -12.18 10.57 -15.23
N VAL A 80 -12.05 10.49 -13.89
CA VAL A 80 -11.62 11.61 -13.05
C VAL A 80 -10.15 11.93 -13.32
N GLY A 81 -9.29 10.91 -13.35
CA GLY A 81 -7.87 11.05 -13.63
C GLY A 81 -7.59 11.62 -15.03
N ASP A 82 -8.27 11.12 -16.05
CA ASP A 82 -8.16 11.58 -17.43
C ASP A 82 -8.56 13.05 -17.59
N ARG A 83 -9.58 13.51 -16.84
CA ARG A 83 -9.99 14.92 -16.83
C ARG A 83 -8.83 15.82 -16.36
N LEU A 84 -8.09 15.40 -15.34
CA LEU A 84 -6.95 16.13 -14.79
C LEU A 84 -5.71 16.01 -15.69
N ALA A 85 -5.42 14.82 -16.21
CA ALA A 85 -4.25 14.55 -17.04
C ALA A 85 -4.23 15.43 -18.30
N ARG A 86 -5.40 15.66 -18.93
CA ARG A 86 -5.54 16.58 -20.08
C ARG A 86 -5.22 18.04 -19.76
N GLN A 87 -5.31 18.44 -18.50
CA GLN A 87 -4.99 19.80 -18.03
C GLN A 87 -3.55 19.94 -17.51
N SER A 88 -2.80 18.82 -17.56
CA SER A 88 -1.46 18.71 -17.01
C SER A 88 -0.40 19.28 -17.94
N HIS A 89 0.85 19.35 -17.47
CA HIS A 89 1.99 19.77 -18.30
C HIS A 89 2.48 18.67 -19.26
N ARG A 90 1.91 17.45 -19.23
CA ARG A 90 2.22 16.35 -20.17
C ARG A 90 0.92 15.70 -20.70
N PRO A 91 0.03 16.45 -21.36
CA PRO A 91 -1.28 15.94 -21.77
C PRO A 91 -1.21 14.81 -22.82
N ASP A 92 -0.10 14.72 -23.56
CA ASP A 92 0.11 13.71 -24.60
C ASP A 92 0.68 12.38 -24.05
N LEU A 93 1.03 12.31 -22.76
CA LEU A 93 1.45 11.07 -22.12
C LEU A 93 0.23 10.14 -21.94
N VAL A 94 0.40 8.85 -22.21
CA VAL A 94 -0.66 7.86 -21.96
C VAL A 94 -0.71 7.53 -20.47
N TYR A 95 -1.66 8.13 -19.75
CA TYR A 95 -1.94 7.82 -18.35
C TYR A 95 -2.76 6.52 -18.21
N ARG A 96 -2.53 5.80 -17.11
CA ARG A 96 -3.22 4.55 -16.77
C ARG A 96 -3.54 4.57 -15.28
N PHE A 97 -4.82 4.72 -14.96
CA PHE A 97 -5.30 4.76 -13.58
C PHE A 97 -5.75 3.38 -13.11
N ASN A 98 -5.30 2.95 -11.93
CA ASN A 98 -5.53 1.62 -11.40
C ASN A 98 -6.07 1.68 -9.99
N VAL A 99 -7.12 0.88 -9.72
CA VAL A 99 -7.62 0.66 -8.36
C VAL A 99 -7.08 -0.67 -7.84
N LEU A 100 -6.35 -0.62 -6.72
CA LEU A 100 -5.68 -1.75 -6.11
C LEU A 100 -6.53 -2.38 -4.99
N ASP A 101 -6.55 -3.72 -4.91
CA ASP A 101 -7.21 -4.48 -3.84
C ASP A 101 -6.36 -4.50 -2.55
N SER A 102 -6.11 -3.32 -1.99
CA SER A 102 -5.43 -3.17 -0.70
C SER A 102 -6.30 -2.40 0.29
N PRO A 103 -6.43 -2.87 1.55
CA PRO A 103 -7.08 -2.10 2.62
C PRO A 103 -6.25 -0.91 3.08
N ASP A 104 -4.98 -0.83 2.68
CA ASP A 104 -4.10 0.25 3.09
C ASP A 104 -4.57 1.59 2.52
N VAL A 105 -4.30 2.68 3.22
CA VAL A 105 -4.60 4.05 2.75
C VAL A 105 -3.44 4.54 1.90
N ASN A 106 -3.45 4.24 0.59
CA ASN A 106 -2.33 4.55 -0.30
C ASN A 106 -2.72 4.99 -1.73
N ALA A 107 -1.82 5.74 -2.35
CA ALA A 107 -1.76 6.13 -3.74
C ALA A 107 -0.31 6.38 -4.11
N PHE A 108 0.06 6.08 -5.35
CA PHE A 108 1.40 6.31 -5.87
C PHE A 108 1.42 6.26 -7.40
N ALA A 109 2.49 6.80 -7.99
CA ALA A 109 2.75 6.72 -9.42
C ALA A 109 4.06 5.97 -9.73
N LEU A 110 4.03 5.20 -10.82
CA LEU A 110 5.25 4.76 -11.50
C LEU A 110 5.57 5.71 -12.67
N PRO A 111 6.83 5.75 -13.10
CA PRO A 111 7.22 6.51 -14.29
C PRO A 111 6.39 6.12 -15.53
N GLY A 112 6.19 7.05 -16.46
CA GLY A 112 5.49 6.75 -17.72
C GLY A 112 3.96 6.72 -17.63
N GLY A 113 3.38 7.31 -16.59
CA GLY A 113 1.93 7.58 -16.50
C GLY A 113 1.10 6.51 -15.81
N TYR A 114 1.69 5.58 -15.05
CA TYR A 114 0.90 4.61 -14.29
C TYR A 114 0.61 5.17 -12.89
N ILE A 115 -0.66 5.33 -12.56
CA ILE A 115 -1.11 5.87 -11.28
C ILE A 115 -1.98 4.81 -10.59
N TYR A 116 -1.79 4.65 -9.29
CA TYR A 116 -2.44 3.66 -8.46
C TYR A 116 -3.12 4.32 -7.27
N VAL A 117 -4.32 3.87 -6.95
CA VAL A 117 -5.05 4.23 -5.74
C VAL A 117 -5.58 2.95 -5.10
N THR A 118 -5.43 2.80 -3.80
CA THR A 118 -5.96 1.63 -3.09
C THR A 118 -7.44 1.83 -2.75
N ARG A 119 -8.20 0.73 -2.66
CA ARG A 119 -9.57 0.81 -2.11
C ARG A 119 -9.59 1.31 -0.66
N GLY A 120 -8.53 1.06 0.11
CA GLY A 120 -8.37 1.60 1.46
C GLY A 120 -8.38 3.13 1.47
N LEU A 121 -7.65 3.80 0.57
CA LEU A 121 -7.71 5.26 0.48
C LEU A 121 -9.10 5.73 0.00
N LEU A 122 -9.66 5.10 -1.05
CA LEU A 122 -10.99 5.45 -1.56
C LEU A 122 -12.06 5.41 -0.46
N ALA A 123 -12.00 4.44 0.46
CA ALA A 123 -12.96 4.30 1.56
C ALA A 123 -13.03 5.54 2.47
N TYR A 124 -11.92 6.27 2.61
CA TYR A 124 -11.82 7.45 3.50
C TYR A 124 -12.02 8.78 2.78
N LEU A 125 -12.04 8.81 1.44
CA LEU A 125 -12.42 10.00 0.70
C LEU A 125 -13.93 10.23 0.81
N ASN A 126 -14.35 11.50 0.83
CA ASN A 126 -15.74 11.92 1.01
C ASN A 126 -16.27 12.79 -0.15
N SER A 127 -15.52 12.92 -1.25
CA SER A 127 -15.94 13.65 -2.45
C SER A 127 -15.11 13.30 -3.69
N GLU A 128 -15.68 13.51 -4.88
CA GLU A 128 -14.93 13.37 -6.15
C GLU A 128 -13.76 14.35 -6.20
N ALA A 129 -13.92 15.56 -5.64
CA ALA A 129 -12.84 16.53 -5.56
C ALA A 129 -11.66 16.05 -4.71
N GLN A 130 -11.89 15.28 -3.63
CA GLN A 130 -10.79 14.66 -2.86
C GLN A 130 -10.12 13.52 -3.64
N LEU A 131 -10.87 12.73 -4.42
CA LEU A 131 -10.27 11.78 -5.36
C LEU A 131 -9.43 12.51 -6.40
N ALA A 132 -9.96 13.59 -6.97
CA ALA A 132 -9.26 14.43 -7.92
C ALA A 132 -7.98 15.02 -7.30
N ALA A 133 -8.01 15.46 -6.05
CA ALA A 133 -6.84 15.94 -5.30
C ALA A 133 -5.72 14.89 -5.24
N VAL A 134 -6.05 13.66 -4.81
CA VAL A 134 -5.10 12.54 -4.77
C VAL A 134 -4.52 12.28 -6.16
N LEU A 135 -5.36 12.11 -7.18
CA LEU A 135 -4.89 11.82 -8.55
C LEU A 135 -4.10 12.99 -9.14
N GLY A 136 -4.48 14.23 -8.86
CA GLY A 136 -3.80 15.45 -9.31
C GLY A 136 -2.40 15.57 -8.74
N HIS A 137 -2.22 15.22 -7.46
CA HIS A 137 -0.91 15.12 -6.82
C HIS A 137 -0.01 14.08 -7.50
N GLU A 138 -0.53 12.87 -7.75
CA GLU A 138 0.21 11.81 -8.46
C GLU A 138 0.55 12.19 -9.91
N ILE A 139 -0.36 12.86 -10.62
CA ILE A 139 -0.08 13.45 -11.94
C ILE A 139 1.03 14.51 -11.81
N GLY A 140 1.05 15.29 -10.73
CA GLY A 140 2.14 16.19 -10.36
C GLY A 140 3.50 15.48 -10.37
N HIS A 141 3.63 14.34 -9.68
CA HIS A 141 4.85 13.53 -9.68
C HIS A 141 5.28 13.07 -11.06
N VAL A 142 4.34 12.58 -11.87
CA VAL A 142 4.63 12.11 -13.23
C VAL A 142 5.03 13.26 -14.15
N THR A 143 4.35 14.41 -14.04
CA THR A 143 4.61 15.58 -14.89
C THR A 143 5.95 16.23 -14.58
N ALA A 144 6.28 16.37 -13.30
CA ALA A 144 7.58 16.86 -12.83
C ALA A 144 8.70 15.81 -12.86
N ARG A 145 8.40 14.59 -13.35
CA ARG A 145 9.33 13.46 -13.49
C ARG A 145 10.11 13.14 -12.20
N HIS A 146 9.45 13.22 -11.04
CA HIS A 146 10.10 13.10 -9.73
C HIS A 146 10.85 11.77 -9.54
N ALA A 147 10.26 10.64 -9.94
CA ALA A 147 10.92 9.33 -9.91
C ALA A 147 12.23 9.31 -10.73
N VAL A 148 12.23 9.95 -11.90
CA VAL A 148 13.41 10.02 -12.79
C VAL A 148 14.49 10.93 -12.21
N ARG A 149 14.09 12.09 -11.66
CA ARG A 149 15.01 13.04 -11.01
C ARG A 149 15.65 12.42 -9.77
N GLN A 150 14.87 11.73 -8.94
CA GLN A 150 15.36 11.01 -7.77
C GLN A 150 16.29 9.86 -8.15
N HIS A 151 15.94 9.08 -9.17
CA HIS A 151 16.82 8.05 -9.72
C HIS A 151 18.16 8.64 -10.18
N SER A 152 18.12 9.69 -10.99
CA SER A 152 19.31 10.34 -11.53
C SER A 152 20.23 10.87 -10.42
N ALA A 153 19.64 11.46 -9.38
CA ALA A 153 20.38 11.90 -8.20
C ALA A 153 21.04 10.71 -7.45
N ALA A 154 20.31 9.60 -7.27
CA ALA A 154 20.85 8.41 -6.62
C ALA A 154 21.97 7.73 -7.42
N THR A 155 21.85 7.68 -8.75
CA THR A 155 22.91 7.16 -9.63
C THR A 155 24.19 8.00 -9.51
N VAL A 156 24.06 9.34 -9.53
CA VAL A 156 25.20 10.24 -9.40
C VAL A 156 25.88 10.11 -8.03
N THR A 157 25.12 10.06 -6.93
CA THR A 157 25.70 9.87 -5.59
C THR A 157 26.35 8.51 -5.43
N GLY A 158 25.77 7.46 -6.01
CA GLY A 158 26.35 6.12 -6.04
C GLY A 158 27.68 6.07 -6.82
N ILE A 159 27.75 6.74 -7.97
CA ILE A 159 28.98 6.87 -8.76
C ILE A 159 30.04 7.68 -8.01
N LEU A 160 29.69 8.82 -7.41
CA LEU A 160 30.60 9.64 -6.60
C LEU A 160 31.16 8.87 -5.39
N GLY A 161 30.33 8.08 -4.72
CA GLY A 161 30.77 7.19 -3.64
C GLY A 161 31.72 6.09 -4.11
N ALA A 162 31.50 5.54 -5.31
CA ALA A 162 32.41 4.56 -5.93
C ALA A 162 33.72 5.16 -6.47
N VAL A 163 33.72 6.45 -6.83
CA VAL A 163 34.94 7.16 -7.25
C VAL A 163 35.83 7.52 -6.04
N ILE A 164 35.23 7.79 -4.87
CA ILE A 164 35.97 7.99 -3.61
C ILE A 164 36.41 6.65 -2.99
N GLY A 165 35.64 5.58 -3.22
CA GLY A 165 35.97 4.21 -2.83
C GLY A 165 36.31 3.34 -4.03
N ALA A 166 37.53 3.46 -4.57
CA ALA A 166 37.98 2.65 -5.69
C ALA A 166 38.10 1.16 -5.30
N GLN A 167 37.05 0.38 -5.56
CA GLN A 167 37.06 -1.04 -5.95
C GLN A 167 35.61 -1.56 -5.96
N THR A 168 35.04 -1.78 -7.15
CA THR A 168 34.23 -2.96 -7.52
C THR A 168 33.52 -2.71 -8.86
N ARG A 169 33.80 -3.59 -9.83
CA ARG A 169 33.19 -3.60 -11.17
C ARG A 169 31.86 -4.36 -11.14
N SER A 170 30.96 -3.93 -12.03
CA SER A 170 29.66 -4.50 -12.44
C SER A 170 28.47 -4.24 -11.48
N ARG A 171 27.64 -3.24 -11.82
CA ARG A 171 26.36 -2.95 -11.13
C ARG A 171 25.18 -2.59 -12.05
N ALA A 172 25.38 -2.54 -13.37
CA ALA A 172 24.36 -2.06 -14.31
C ALA A 172 23.07 -2.90 -14.35
N ALA A 173 23.09 -4.15 -13.88
CA ALA A 173 21.90 -5.02 -13.81
C ALA A 173 21.22 -5.03 -12.43
N GLN A 174 21.89 -4.57 -11.36
CA GLN A 174 21.31 -4.52 -10.00
C GLN A 174 20.67 -3.18 -9.64
N ASP A 175 20.96 -2.12 -10.40
CA ASP A 175 20.50 -0.75 -10.09
C ASP A 175 19.02 -0.50 -10.39
N VAL A 176 18.38 -1.30 -11.25
CA VAL A 176 16.97 -1.08 -11.64
C VAL A 176 15.99 -1.44 -10.51
N LEU A 177 16.25 -2.53 -9.77
CA LEU A 177 15.46 -2.91 -8.59
C LEU A 177 15.54 -1.88 -7.45
N ASN A 178 16.63 -1.10 -7.38
CA ASN A 178 16.74 -0.01 -6.42
C ASN A 178 15.82 1.17 -6.78
N VAL A 179 15.49 1.42 -8.05
CA VAL A 179 14.66 2.58 -8.44
C VAL A 179 13.25 2.48 -7.88
N LEU A 180 12.64 1.29 -8.05
CA LEU A 180 11.30 1.00 -7.55
C LEU A 180 11.26 1.04 -6.02
N GLY A 181 12.25 0.41 -5.37
CA GLY A 181 12.36 0.41 -3.91
C GLY A 181 12.66 1.80 -3.33
N THR A 182 13.48 2.62 -3.98
CA THR A 182 13.89 3.92 -3.39
C THR A 182 12.76 4.95 -3.47
N ALA A 183 11.99 5.01 -4.55
CA ALA A 183 10.88 5.96 -4.67
C ALA A 183 9.64 5.49 -3.88
N LEU A 184 9.28 4.20 -3.93
CA LEU A 184 8.13 3.67 -3.18
C LEU A 184 8.39 3.53 -1.67
N LEU A 185 9.65 3.27 -1.23
CA LEU A 185 9.96 3.02 0.18
C LEU A 185 10.59 4.22 0.91
N ARG A 186 11.36 5.09 0.22
CA ARG A 186 11.95 6.28 0.87
C ARG A 186 11.15 7.55 0.64
N GLY A 187 10.30 7.56 -0.37
CA GLY A 187 9.53 8.73 -0.74
C GLY A 187 10.32 9.83 -1.41
N TYR A 188 9.64 10.94 -1.65
CA TYR A 188 10.22 12.11 -2.33
C TYR A 188 10.63 13.19 -1.32
N GLY A 189 11.67 13.94 -1.66
CA GLY A 189 12.14 15.05 -0.83
C GLY A 189 11.11 16.19 -0.74
N ARG A 190 11.18 16.98 0.33
CA ARG A 190 10.24 18.09 0.60
C ARG A 190 9.94 19.00 -0.59
N ASP A 191 10.95 19.36 -1.38
CA ASP A 191 10.77 20.27 -2.51
C ASP A 191 9.88 19.64 -3.62
N MET A 192 10.05 18.34 -3.88
CA MET A 192 9.24 17.60 -4.87
C MET A 192 7.78 17.50 -4.43
N GLU A 193 7.54 17.41 -3.13
CA GLU A 193 6.18 17.37 -2.57
C GLU A 193 5.44 18.67 -2.71
N LEU A 194 6.10 19.76 -2.35
CA LEU A 194 5.54 21.09 -2.53
C LEU A 194 5.34 21.39 -4.03
N GLU A 195 6.20 20.87 -4.91
CA GLU A 195 6.02 20.95 -6.36
C GLU A 195 4.78 20.16 -6.82
N ALA A 196 4.63 18.91 -6.37
CA ALA A 196 3.48 18.07 -6.70
C ALA A 196 2.15 18.63 -6.15
N ASP A 197 2.15 19.19 -4.94
CA ASP A 197 0.98 19.84 -4.33
C ASP A 197 0.53 21.07 -5.11
N ARG A 198 1.47 21.95 -5.51
CA ARG A 198 1.17 23.12 -6.35
C ARG A 198 0.64 22.72 -7.73
N LEU A 199 1.20 21.67 -8.32
CA LEU A 199 0.76 21.16 -9.62
C LEU A 199 -0.62 20.52 -9.51
N GLY A 200 -0.85 19.69 -8.49
CA GLY A 200 -2.14 19.08 -8.20
C GLY A 200 -3.22 20.14 -8.04
N ALA A 201 -3.03 21.13 -7.16
CA ALA A 201 -3.98 22.24 -6.99
C ALA A 201 -4.29 22.96 -8.31
N ARG A 202 -3.27 23.21 -9.15
CA ARG A 202 -3.44 23.81 -10.47
C ARG A 202 -4.25 22.93 -11.43
N TYR A 203 -4.02 21.62 -11.43
CA TYR A 203 -4.76 20.68 -12.26
C TYR A 203 -6.22 20.54 -11.81
N LEU A 204 -6.48 20.60 -10.50
CA LEU A 204 -7.84 20.67 -9.95
C LEU A 204 -8.56 21.90 -10.46
N ALA A 205 -7.96 23.09 -10.29
CA ALA A 205 -8.55 24.35 -10.73
C ALA A 205 -8.86 24.36 -12.23
N ARG A 206 -7.92 23.91 -13.06
CA ARG A 206 -8.11 23.78 -14.53
C ARG A 206 -9.15 22.72 -14.90
N GLY A 207 -9.27 21.68 -14.08
CA GLY A 207 -10.25 20.60 -14.26
C GLY A 207 -11.65 20.95 -13.75
N GLY A 208 -11.86 22.14 -13.18
CA GLY A 208 -13.12 22.60 -12.62
C GLY A 208 -13.43 22.08 -11.21
N TYR A 209 -12.45 21.46 -10.53
CA TYR A 209 -12.59 21.00 -9.15
C TYR A 209 -12.15 22.06 -8.14
N GLU A 210 -12.69 21.97 -6.93
CA GLU A 210 -12.31 22.82 -5.81
C GLU A 210 -10.87 22.52 -5.33
N PRO A 211 -9.92 23.47 -5.41
CA PRO A 211 -8.53 23.25 -5.00
C PRO A 211 -8.37 22.95 -3.50
N ASP A 212 -9.29 23.45 -2.66
CA ASP A 212 -9.32 23.18 -1.22
C ASP A 212 -9.54 21.69 -0.88
N ALA A 213 -9.94 20.87 -1.86
CA ALA A 213 -9.99 19.43 -1.69
C ALA A 213 -8.63 18.81 -1.34
N MET A 214 -7.51 19.43 -1.77
CA MET A 214 -6.16 19.03 -1.37
C MET A 214 -5.98 19.15 0.16
N LEU A 215 -6.49 20.23 0.77
CA LEU A 215 -6.44 20.43 2.23
C LEU A 215 -7.23 19.33 2.94
N ARG A 216 -8.43 19.04 2.46
CA ARG A 216 -9.27 18.01 3.06
C ARG A 216 -8.69 16.60 2.93
N VAL A 217 -7.87 16.33 1.91
CA VAL A 217 -7.13 15.07 1.83
C VAL A 217 -6.06 15.02 2.92
N ILE A 218 -5.28 16.10 3.09
CA ILE A 218 -4.27 16.20 4.16
C ILE A 218 -4.90 16.02 5.54
N GLU A 219 -6.07 16.60 5.78
CA GLU A 219 -6.84 16.41 7.03
C GLU A 219 -7.21 14.94 7.24
N VAL A 220 -7.78 14.27 6.24
CA VAL A 220 -8.10 12.82 6.31
C VAL A 220 -6.89 12.01 6.75
N LEU A 221 -5.71 12.34 6.26
CA LEU A 221 -4.48 11.59 6.54
C LEU A 221 -3.90 11.91 7.92
N LYS A 222 -4.01 13.17 8.34
CA LYS A 222 -3.67 13.57 9.72
C LYS A 222 -4.56 12.85 10.72
N ASP A 223 -5.86 12.74 10.43
CA ASP A 223 -6.81 12.01 11.27
C ASP A 223 -6.49 10.50 11.31
N GLN A 224 -6.04 9.90 10.20
CA GLN A 224 -5.57 8.51 10.18
C GLN A 224 -4.34 8.30 11.07
N GLU A 225 -3.37 9.22 10.99
CA GLU A 225 -2.16 9.16 11.80
C GLU A 225 -2.48 9.26 13.29
N GLU A 226 -3.36 10.20 13.66
CA GLU A 226 -3.78 10.41 15.04
C GLU A 226 -4.59 9.21 15.57
N PHE A 227 -5.53 8.70 14.78
CA PHE A 227 -6.27 7.49 15.12
C PHE A 227 -5.34 6.28 15.33
N GLU A 228 -4.32 6.12 14.48
CA GLU A 228 -3.36 5.04 14.61
C GLU A 228 -2.49 5.16 15.86
N LYS A 229 -2.07 6.38 16.23
CA LYS A 229 -1.36 6.63 17.50
C LYS A 229 -2.21 6.21 18.70
N GLN A 230 -3.47 6.64 18.74
CA GLN A 230 -4.41 6.29 19.82
C GLN A 230 -4.65 4.78 19.90
N ARG A 231 -4.82 4.11 18.75
CA ARG A 231 -4.97 2.65 18.70
C ARG A 231 -3.71 1.94 19.18
N ALA A 232 -2.55 2.43 18.79
CA ALA A 232 -1.27 1.84 19.17
C ALA A 232 -0.99 1.96 20.67
N GLU A 233 -1.30 3.13 21.25
CA GLU A 233 -1.24 3.35 22.70
C GLU A 233 -2.20 2.41 23.46
N ALA A 234 -3.45 2.28 22.99
CA ALA A 234 -4.42 1.37 23.58
C ALA A 234 -4.02 -0.12 23.47
N GLU A 235 -3.23 -0.47 22.45
CA GLU A 235 -2.74 -1.82 22.18
C GLU A 235 -1.30 -2.07 22.73
N ASP A 236 -0.71 -1.12 23.48
CA ASP A 236 0.68 -1.17 23.99
C ASP A 236 1.69 -1.58 22.91
N ARG A 237 1.58 -0.96 21.74
CA ARG A 237 2.46 -1.18 20.60
C ARG A 237 2.93 0.13 20.00
N GLU A 238 4.06 0.07 19.29
CA GLU A 238 4.47 1.18 18.45
C GLU A 238 3.39 1.45 17.39
N PRO A 239 3.07 2.73 17.12
CA PRO A 239 2.21 3.10 16.01
C PRO A 239 2.76 2.54 14.73
N ARG A 240 1.91 1.85 13.97
CA ARG A 240 2.21 1.49 12.59
C ARG A 240 1.93 2.73 11.77
N VAL A 241 2.74 3.77 11.99
CA VAL A 241 2.66 5.00 11.20
C VAL A 241 2.88 4.57 9.76
N TYR A 242 1.77 4.49 9.03
CA TYR A 242 1.74 3.86 7.73
C TYR A 242 2.67 4.63 6.78
N HIS A 243 3.60 3.91 6.14
CA HIS A 243 4.62 4.50 5.27
C HIS A 243 4.12 4.92 3.86
N GLY A 244 2.81 5.08 3.63
CA GLY A 244 2.26 5.48 2.32
C GLY A 244 1.60 6.86 2.29
N VAL A 245 1.45 7.39 1.07
CA VAL A 245 1.12 8.75 0.55
C VAL A 245 1.70 9.98 1.27
N PHE A 246 2.06 9.90 2.56
CA PHE A 246 2.58 11.05 3.33
C PHE A 246 3.74 10.72 4.29
N ALA A 247 3.92 9.48 4.74
CA ALA A 247 5.08 9.12 5.54
C ALA A 247 6.39 8.99 4.71
N THR A 248 6.24 8.93 3.38
CA THR A 248 7.28 9.12 2.37
C THR A 248 7.55 10.61 2.06
N HIS A 249 6.88 11.54 2.73
CA HIS A 249 6.83 12.96 2.38
C HIS A 249 7.01 13.81 3.67
N PRO A 250 7.35 15.11 3.60
CA PRO A 250 7.61 15.93 4.78
C PRO A 250 6.32 16.10 5.61
N SER A 251 6.46 16.58 6.86
CA SER A 251 5.34 16.72 7.79
C SER A 251 4.12 17.44 7.18
N ASN A 252 2.94 16.91 7.48
CA ASN A 252 1.64 17.40 7.00
C ASN A 252 1.48 18.91 7.20
N ASP A 253 2.03 19.47 8.29
CA ASP A 253 1.93 20.90 8.60
C ASP A 253 2.61 21.81 7.57
N ALA A 254 3.77 21.41 7.04
CA ALA A 254 4.48 22.20 6.03
C ALA A 254 3.78 22.15 4.66
N ARG A 255 3.21 20.99 4.32
CA ARG A 255 2.42 20.80 3.10
C ARG A 255 1.11 21.59 3.16
N LEU A 256 0.47 21.60 4.32
CA LEU A 256 -0.77 22.34 4.57
C LEU A 256 -0.62 23.82 4.24
N GLN A 257 0.44 24.48 4.74
CA GLN A 257 0.67 25.89 4.46
C GLN A 257 0.83 26.20 2.96
N GLU A 258 1.53 25.32 2.23
CA GLU A 258 1.75 25.50 0.80
C GLU A 258 0.46 25.27 0.01
N VAL A 259 -0.29 24.21 0.32
CA VAL A 259 -1.57 23.94 -0.35
C VAL A 259 -2.54 25.10 -0.11
N VAL A 260 -2.62 25.64 1.11
CA VAL A 260 -3.47 26.82 1.41
C VAL A 260 -3.07 28.00 0.53
N HIS A 261 -1.77 28.27 0.42
CA HIS A 261 -1.27 29.38 -0.38
C HIS A 261 -1.56 29.17 -1.88
N ALA A 262 -1.28 27.98 -2.40
CA ALA A 262 -1.53 27.62 -3.80
C ALA A 262 -3.03 27.69 -4.13
N ALA A 263 -3.89 27.07 -3.33
CA ALA A 263 -5.33 27.01 -3.55
C ALA A 263 -5.97 28.40 -3.58
N ARG A 264 -5.61 29.29 -2.64
CA ARG A 264 -6.13 30.67 -2.58
C ARG A 264 -5.75 31.54 -3.78
N SER A 265 -4.64 31.22 -4.45
CA SER A 265 -4.17 31.96 -5.62
C SER A 265 -4.82 31.53 -6.94
N LEU A 266 -5.58 30.43 -6.93
CA LEU A 266 -6.14 29.82 -8.13
C LEU A 266 -7.59 30.21 -8.33
N HIS A 267 -7.93 30.61 -9.56
CA HIS A 267 -9.31 30.84 -9.97
C HIS A 267 -9.87 29.59 -10.66
N VAL A 268 -11.05 29.15 -10.23
CA VAL A 268 -11.84 28.12 -10.90
C VAL A 268 -12.92 28.81 -11.72
N ALA A 269 -13.04 28.45 -13.00
CA ALA A 269 -14.10 28.99 -13.83
C ALA A 269 -15.45 28.39 -13.39
N GLY A 270 -16.38 29.23 -12.95
CA GLY A 270 -17.70 28.81 -12.46
C GLY A 270 -17.68 28.28 -11.01
N GLU A 271 -18.74 27.56 -10.62
CA GLU A 271 -18.83 26.96 -9.29
C GLU A 271 -17.90 25.73 -9.20
N PRO A 272 -16.96 25.69 -8.23
CA PRO A 272 -16.05 24.56 -8.09
C PRO A 272 -16.77 23.24 -7.82
N THR A 273 -16.42 22.22 -8.58
CA THR A 273 -17.00 20.88 -8.45
C THR A 273 -16.49 20.19 -7.18
N VAL A 274 -17.41 19.76 -6.30
CA VAL A 274 -17.11 18.87 -5.15
C VAL A 274 -17.64 17.45 -5.39
N GLN A 275 -18.90 17.32 -5.80
CA GLN A 275 -19.61 16.05 -6.09
C GLN A 275 -19.54 15.00 -4.96
N ARG A 276 -19.88 15.41 -3.73
CA ARG A 276 -19.90 14.52 -2.54
C ARG A 276 -20.82 13.31 -2.72
N GLU A 277 -22.13 13.52 -2.89
CA GLU A 277 -23.08 12.39 -2.88
C GLU A 277 -22.89 11.45 -4.07
N ALA A 278 -22.65 11.99 -5.26
CA ALA A 278 -22.41 11.20 -6.46
C ALA A 278 -21.20 10.28 -6.26
N PHE A 279 -20.12 10.80 -5.69
CA PHE A 279 -18.93 10.03 -5.33
C PHE A 279 -19.24 8.96 -4.29
N LEU A 280 -19.93 9.31 -3.19
CA LEU A 280 -20.26 8.33 -2.15
C LEU A 280 -21.05 7.15 -2.72
N ARG A 281 -22.04 7.41 -3.58
CA ARG A 281 -22.82 6.34 -4.26
C ARG A 281 -21.95 5.41 -5.11
N LYS A 282 -20.79 5.85 -5.61
CA LYS A 282 -19.82 4.96 -6.31
C LYS A 282 -19.06 4.04 -5.35
N LEU A 283 -19.06 4.34 -4.05
CA LEU A 283 -18.38 3.55 -3.02
C LEU A 283 -19.32 2.59 -2.28
N ASP A 284 -20.64 2.63 -2.53
CA ASP A 284 -21.57 1.66 -1.95
C ASP A 284 -21.23 0.25 -2.44
N GLY A 285 -20.98 -0.68 -1.51
CA GLY A 285 -20.47 -2.02 -1.79
C GLY A 285 -18.95 -2.14 -1.88
N LEU A 286 -18.18 -1.06 -1.68
CA LEU A 286 -16.71 -1.12 -1.65
C LEU A 286 -16.25 -2.02 -0.50
N SER A 287 -15.40 -3.00 -0.78
CA SER A 287 -14.85 -3.88 0.27
C SER A 287 -14.00 -3.08 1.28
N PHE A 288 -14.28 -3.26 2.57
CA PHE A 288 -13.64 -2.58 3.69
C PHE A 288 -12.80 -3.55 4.53
N GLY A 289 -11.53 -3.21 4.78
CA GLY A 289 -10.60 -4.11 5.48
C GLY A 289 -10.24 -5.32 4.61
N ASP A 290 -10.28 -6.53 5.14
CA ASP A 290 -9.94 -7.74 4.39
C ASP A 290 -10.85 -7.96 3.14
N SER A 291 -10.30 -8.51 2.05
CA SER A 291 -11.06 -8.87 0.84
C SER A 291 -11.27 -10.38 0.73
N ALA A 292 -12.34 -10.82 0.06
CA ALA A 292 -12.60 -12.26 -0.16
C ALA A 292 -11.41 -12.99 -0.83
N ARG A 293 -10.73 -12.31 -1.76
CA ARG A 293 -9.58 -12.85 -2.50
C ARG A 293 -8.36 -13.05 -1.61
N LYS A 294 -8.18 -12.22 -0.58
CA LYS A 294 -7.07 -12.33 0.38
C LYS A 294 -7.47 -13.07 1.66
N GLY A 295 -8.72 -13.55 1.73
CA GLY A 295 -9.30 -14.08 2.95
C GLY A 295 -9.69 -12.99 3.96
N VAL A 296 -10.58 -13.35 4.87
CA VAL A 296 -11.36 -12.46 5.72
C VAL A 296 -11.22 -12.88 7.17
N ARG A 297 -10.90 -11.94 8.07
CA ARG A 297 -10.87 -12.18 9.51
C ARG A 297 -12.20 -11.86 10.19
N ARG A 298 -12.56 -12.70 11.17
CA ARG A 298 -13.59 -12.44 12.18
C ARG A 298 -13.03 -12.88 13.53
N ASP A 299 -12.69 -11.91 14.37
CA ASP A 299 -12.06 -12.15 15.67
C ASP A 299 -10.76 -12.99 15.52
N SER A 300 -10.70 -14.14 16.17
CA SER A 300 -9.59 -15.10 16.07
C SER A 300 -9.70 -16.07 14.88
N ARG A 301 -10.76 -15.98 14.06
CA ARG A 301 -11.00 -16.86 12.91
C ARG A 301 -10.62 -16.18 11.60
N PHE A 302 -10.07 -16.97 10.68
CA PHE A 302 -9.74 -16.57 9.32
C PHE A 302 -10.43 -17.49 8.33
N TYR A 303 -11.05 -16.91 7.30
CA TYR A 303 -11.79 -17.63 6.27
C TYR A 303 -11.28 -17.21 4.90
N HIS A 304 -11.04 -18.17 4.01
CA HIS A 304 -10.65 -17.85 2.64
C HIS A 304 -11.66 -18.43 1.65
N ALA A 305 -12.52 -17.57 1.09
CA ALA A 305 -13.63 -17.99 0.25
C ALA A 305 -13.17 -18.75 -1.01
N GLU A 306 -12.14 -18.23 -1.70
CA GLU A 306 -11.61 -18.83 -2.93
C GLU A 306 -10.80 -20.11 -2.69
N LEU A 307 -9.94 -20.14 -1.67
CA LEU A 307 -9.18 -21.33 -1.28
C LEU A 307 -10.03 -22.37 -0.53
N GLY A 308 -11.22 -21.99 -0.07
CA GLY A 308 -12.21 -22.91 0.48
C GLY A 308 -11.90 -23.42 1.89
N PHE A 309 -11.14 -22.71 2.71
CA PHE A 309 -10.77 -23.15 4.07
C PHE A 309 -11.07 -22.11 5.16
N ALA A 310 -11.16 -22.60 6.40
CA ALA A 310 -11.17 -21.81 7.63
C ALA A 310 -10.08 -22.29 8.60
N ILE A 311 -9.61 -21.38 9.44
CA ILE A 311 -8.66 -21.67 10.53
C ILE A 311 -8.89 -20.71 11.70
N ARG A 312 -8.61 -21.16 12.92
CA ARG A 312 -8.71 -20.36 14.14
C ARG A 312 -7.34 -20.17 14.79
N PHE A 313 -6.96 -18.92 15.00
CA PHE A 313 -5.80 -18.51 15.78
C PHE A 313 -6.14 -18.43 17.27
N PRO A 314 -5.15 -18.38 18.18
CA PRO A 314 -5.42 -18.28 19.61
C PRO A 314 -6.10 -16.94 19.96
N GLU A 315 -6.96 -16.96 20.97
CA GLU A 315 -7.64 -15.74 21.44
C GLU A 315 -6.64 -14.73 22.01
N GLY A 316 -6.91 -13.44 21.81
CA GLY A 316 -6.02 -12.36 22.23
C GLY A 316 -4.76 -12.19 21.38
N TRP A 317 -4.54 -13.01 20.34
CA TRP A 317 -3.43 -12.84 19.41
C TRP A 317 -3.79 -11.83 18.32
N ALA A 318 -2.84 -10.97 17.98
CA ALA A 318 -3.00 -10.03 16.89
C ALA A 318 -2.77 -10.76 15.56
N VAL A 319 -3.84 -11.02 14.81
CA VAL A 319 -3.79 -11.67 13.48
C VAL A 319 -3.68 -10.61 12.38
N GLU A 320 -2.65 -10.71 11.57
CA GLU A 320 -2.36 -9.88 10.42
C GLU A 320 -2.49 -10.73 9.15
N ASN A 321 -3.31 -10.26 8.21
CA ASN A 321 -3.46 -10.87 6.90
C ASN A 321 -2.53 -10.17 5.91
N LEU A 322 -1.44 -10.83 5.53
CA LEU A 322 -0.47 -10.32 4.56
C LEU A 322 -0.70 -10.97 3.19
N ARG A 323 -0.02 -10.48 2.16
CA ARG A 323 -0.21 -10.91 0.77
C ARG A 323 -0.06 -12.42 0.56
N ASP A 324 1.00 -13.01 1.11
CA ASP A 324 1.40 -14.40 0.87
C ASP A 324 1.22 -15.31 2.10
N ARG A 325 0.77 -14.74 3.22
CA ARG A 325 0.71 -15.42 4.51
C ARG A 325 -0.22 -14.72 5.50
N VAL A 326 -0.72 -15.47 6.47
CA VAL A 326 -1.36 -14.94 7.67
C VAL A 326 -0.38 -15.08 8.83
N VAL A 327 -0.19 -14.01 9.61
CA VAL A 327 0.71 -14.01 10.76
C VAL A 327 -0.10 -13.67 12.01
N ALA A 328 0.05 -14.45 13.07
CA ALA A 328 -0.53 -14.14 14.37
C ALA A 328 0.58 -13.90 15.39
N PHE A 329 0.47 -12.83 16.16
CA PHE A 329 1.41 -12.49 17.23
C PHE A 329 0.75 -12.67 18.60
N ALA A 330 1.44 -13.37 19.50
CA ALA A 330 1.06 -13.42 20.90
C ALA A 330 1.19 -12.03 21.55
N PRO A 331 0.54 -11.79 22.71
CA PRO A 331 0.75 -10.59 23.51
C PRO A 331 2.25 -10.27 23.71
N GLN A 332 2.57 -8.97 23.65
CA GLN A 332 3.95 -8.44 23.70
C GLN A 332 4.90 -9.02 22.64
N ARG A 333 4.34 -9.56 21.53
CA ARG A 333 5.07 -10.27 20.46
C ARG A 333 5.98 -11.38 21.02
N SER A 334 5.54 -12.03 22.09
CA SER A 334 6.31 -13.07 22.78
C SER A 334 6.35 -14.41 22.03
N ALA A 335 5.50 -14.57 21.01
CA ALA A 335 5.52 -15.64 20.03
C ALA A 335 4.88 -15.18 18.72
N LEU A 336 5.12 -15.95 17.66
CA LEU A 336 4.46 -15.78 16.37
C LEU A 336 4.02 -17.14 15.82
N LEU A 337 2.92 -17.12 15.06
CA LEU A 337 2.49 -18.23 14.21
C LEU A 337 2.33 -17.70 12.79
N ASN A 338 2.87 -18.43 11.82
CA ASN A 338 2.76 -18.14 10.41
C ASN A 338 1.92 -19.22 9.73
N LEU A 339 0.99 -18.83 8.86
CA LEU A 339 0.32 -19.71 7.92
C LEU A 339 0.61 -19.21 6.51
N ARG A 340 1.15 -20.07 5.66
CA ARG A 340 1.28 -19.82 4.21
C ARG A 340 0.73 -20.99 3.42
N VAL A 341 0.41 -20.73 2.16
CA VAL A 341 -0.13 -21.73 1.24
C VAL A 341 0.86 -21.92 0.10
N GLU A 342 1.23 -23.17 -0.16
CA GLU A 342 2.15 -23.54 -1.25
C GLU A 342 1.53 -24.61 -2.14
N ASP A 343 1.99 -24.68 -3.39
CA ASP A 343 1.56 -25.71 -4.33
C ASP A 343 2.17 -27.06 -3.97
N ILE A 344 1.38 -28.14 -4.10
CA ILE A 344 1.88 -29.50 -3.88
C ILE A 344 2.45 -30.11 -5.16
N ASN A 345 3.50 -30.91 -4.99
CA ASN A 345 3.78 -32.00 -5.92
C ASN A 345 3.03 -33.23 -5.39
N LYS A 346 1.97 -33.67 -6.07
CA LYS A 346 0.99 -34.70 -5.61
C LYS A 346 1.57 -36.07 -5.25
N ARG A 347 2.89 -36.26 -5.32
CA ARG A 347 3.58 -37.53 -5.11
C ARG A 347 4.30 -37.66 -3.78
N ILE A 348 4.31 -36.61 -2.95
CA ILE A 348 5.01 -36.63 -1.65
C ILE A 348 4.02 -36.40 -0.51
N SER A 349 4.14 -37.18 0.56
CA SER A 349 3.38 -37.02 1.80
C SER A 349 3.69 -35.68 2.50
N PRO A 350 2.84 -35.20 3.43
CA PRO A 350 3.12 -33.97 4.18
C PRO A 350 4.46 -34.02 4.95
N ARG A 351 4.86 -35.21 5.43
CA ARG A 351 6.17 -35.41 6.05
C ARG A 351 7.30 -35.18 5.04
N GLU A 352 7.23 -35.84 3.90
CA GLU A 352 8.23 -35.68 2.83
C GLU A 352 8.24 -34.26 2.27
N PHE A 353 7.11 -33.54 2.30
CA PHE A 353 7.07 -32.12 1.96
C PHE A 353 7.89 -31.28 2.94
N ILE A 354 7.77 -31.53 4.24
CA ILE A 354 8.60 -30.84 5.26
C ILE A 354 10.08 -31.10 5.00
N GLU A 355 10.46 -32.36 4.77
CA GLU A 355 11.85 -32.74 4.55
C GLU A 355 12.37 -32.18 3.21
N GLN A 356 11.71 -32.48 2.09
CA GLN A 356 12.23 -32.20 0.74
C GLN A 356 11.93 -30.80 0.23
N ARG A 357 10.77 -30.20 0.57
CA ARG A 357 10.37 -28.88 0.04
C ARG A 357 10.70 -27.76 1.01
N LEU A 358 10.55 -27.98 2.31
CA LEU A 358 10.93 -27.00 3.31
C LEU A 358 12.41 -27.08 3.70
N GLY A 359 13.11 -28.16 3.33
CA GLY A 359 14.53 -28.38 3.65
C GLY A 359 14.75 -28.62 5.15
N ILE A 360 13.83 -29.33 5.80
CA ILE A 360 13.84 -29.59 7.23
C ILE A 360 14.07 -31.09 7.44
N ASP A 361 15.34 -31.49 7.44
CA ASP A 361 15.74 -32.91 7.53
C ASP A 361 15.71 -33.46 8.96
N GLU A 362 15.86 -32.59 9.98
CA GLU A 362 15.88 -32.97 11.40
C GLU A 362 14.58 -32.60 12.13
N LEU A 363 13.50 -33.30 11.81
CA LEU A 363 12.22 -33.13 12.49
C LEU A 363 12.14 -33.97 13.77
N ARG A 364 11.97 -33.32 14.92
CA ARG A 364 11.81 -33.94 16.24
C ARG A 364 10.34 -33.99 16.63
N GLN A 365 9.96 -34.95 17.47
CA GLN A 365 8.57 -35.10 17.95
C GLN A 365 7.56 -35.11 16.79
N GLY A 366 7.91 -35.83 15.72
CA GLY A 366 7.08 -35.95 14.53
C GLY A 366 5.83 -36.78 14.79
N GLU A 367 4.67 -36.27 14.44
CA GLU A 367 3.40 -36.99 14.52
C GLU A 367 2.49 -36.68 13.33
N ALA A 368 1.62 -37.63 12.98
CA ALA A 368 0.58 -37.41 11.99
C ALA A 368 -0.48 -36.45 12.54
N LEU A 369 -1.01 -35.60 11.67
CA LEU A 369 -2.08 -34.66 11.97
C LEU A 369 -3.26 -34.93 11.05
N SER A 370 -4.48 -34.94 11.56
CA SER A 370 -5.67 -35.15 10.74
C SER A 370 -6.80 -34.16 11.05
N PRO A 371 -6.60 -32.86 10.78
CA PRO A 371 -7.60 -31.85 11.11
C PRO A 371 -8.77 -31.97 10.14
N ALA A 372 -9.99 -32.16 10.66
CA ALA A 372 -11.19 -32.41 9.86
C ALA A 372 -11.03 -33.54 8.81
N GLY A 373 -10.21 -34.55 9.11
CA GLY A 373 -9.94 -35.68 8.20
C GLY A 373 -8.93 -35.39 7.08
N LEU A 374 -8.34 -34.19 7.05
CA LEU A 374 -7.29 -33.83 6.08
C LEU A 374 -5.99 -34.59 6.38
N GLU A 375 -5.16 -34.80 5.37
CA GLU A 375 -3.84 -35.42 5.55
C GLU A 375 -2.83 -34.37 6.03
N GLY A 376 -2.15 -34.62 7.14
CA GLY A 376 -1.14 -33.69 7.66
C GLY A 376 -0.06 -34.36 8.49
N TYR A 377 1.02 -33.61 8.73
CA TYR A 377 2.13 -34.02 9.58
C TYR A 377 2.67 -32.82 10.33
N THR A 378 3.14 -33.02 11.56
CA THR A 378 3.75 -31.97 12.37
C THR A 378 4.97 -32.46 13.11
N GLY A 379 5.87 -31.56 13.46
CA GLY A 379 7.00 -31.81 14.34
C GLY A 379 7.70 -30.51 14.71
N VAL A 380 8.85 -30.60 15.36
CA VAL A 380 9.65 -29.47 15.82
C VAL A 380 11.00 -29.52 15.14
N ALA A 381 11.43 -28.39 14.58
CA ALA A 381 12.76 -28.26 14.00
C ALA A 381 13.36 -26.89 14.32
N GLN A 382 14.67 -26.78 14.17
CA GLN A 382 15.34 -25.49 14.24
C GLN A 382 15.06 -24.73 12.94
N ALA A 383 14.51 -23.51 13.02
CA ALA A 383 14.23 -22.68 11.86
C ALA A 383 14.64 -21.22 12.09
N ARG A 384 14.88 -20.50 10.99
CA ARG A 384 15.15 -19.06 11.04
C ARG A 384 13.84 -18.30 11.16
N THR A 385 13.71 -17.52 12.23
CA THR A 385 12.53 -16.71 12.54
C THR A 385 12.92 -15.23 12.65
N PRO A 386 11.95 -14.30 12.71
CA PRO A 386 12.21 -12.91 13.12
C PRO A 386 12.93 -12.75 14.47
N PHE A 387 12.89 -13.77 15.35
CA PHE A 387 13.59 -13.77 16.63
C PHE A 387 15.02 -14.38 16.54
N GLY A 388 15.49 -14.69 15.33
CA GLY A 388 16.70 -15.46 15.08
C GLY A 388 16.41 -16.95 14.93
N SER A 389 17.43 -17.79 15.10
CA SER A 389 17.27 -19.24 15.07
C SER A 389 16.48 -19.71 16.29
N ARG A 390 15.34 -20.39 16.09
CA ARG A 390 14.47 -20.90 17.16
C ARG A 390 13.98 -22.31 16.88
N LEU A 391 13.76 -23.08 17.94
CA LEU A 391 12.92 -24.27 17.86
C LEU A 391 11.51 -23.83 17.44
N THR A 392 11.03 -24.40 16.35
CA THR A 392 9.83 -23.98 15.65
C THR A 392 8.96 -25.20 15.42
N ARG A 393 7.69 -25.12 15.83
CA ARG A 393 6.66 -26.10 15.49
C ARG A 393 6.33 -25.93 14.01
N VAL A 394 6.48 -26.98 13.23
CA VAL A 394 6.15 -27.05 11.82
C VAL A 394 4.97 -27.98 11.65
N ALA A 395 3.93 -27.54 10.95
CA ALA A 395 2.84 -28.41 10.53
C ALA A 395 2.57 -28.18 9.04
N VAL A 396 2.37 -29.27 8.29
CA VAL A 396 1.94 -29.24 6.90
C VAL A 396 0.66 -30.03 6.79
N ILE A 397 -0.37 -29.41 6.25
CA ILE A 397 -1.69 -30.02 6.04
C ILE A 397 -2.04 -29.88 4.57
N TYR A 398 -2.47 -30.96 3.94
CA TYR A 398 -2.93 -30.96 2.56
C TYR A 398 -4.42 -30.79 2.48
N TYR A 399 -4.86 -29.90 1.59
CA TYR A 399 -6.25 -29.75 1.23
C TYR A 399 -6.35 -29.27 -0.22
N GLU A 400 -7.12 -29.99 -1.02
CA GLU A 400 -7.12 -29.87 -2.49
C GLU A 400 -5.70 -30.03 -3.06
N GLU A 401 -5.28 -29.17 -3.99
CA GLU A 401 -3.96 -29.20 -4.61
C GLU A 401 -2.92 -28.33 -3.88
N ARG A 402 -3.07 -28.14 -2.55
CA ARG A 402 -2.30 -27.15 -1.79
C ARG A 402 -1.79 -27.70 -0.45
N ALA A 403 -0.60 -27.23 -0.08
CA ALA A 403 0.02 -27.43 1.22
C ALA A 403 -0.15 -26.18 2.09
N TYR A 404 -0.82 -26.34 3.21
CA TYR A 404 -0.95 -25.33 4.24
C TYR A 404 0.19 -25.52 5.23
N VAL A 405 1.15 -24.61 5.19
CA VAL A 405 2.38 -24.68 5.99
C VAL A 405 2.23 -23.73 7.17
N LEU A 406 2.25 -24.28 8.39
CA LEU A 406 2.21 -23.54 9.63
C LEU A 406 3.56 -23.60 10.34
N LEU A 407 4.07 -22.43 10.73
CA LEU A 407 5.32 -22.29 11.50
C LEU A 407 5.07 -21.47 12.76
N GLY A 408 5.22 -22.08 13.94
CA GLY A 408 5.04 -21.43 15.24
C GLY A 408 6.34 -21.37 16.04
N ALA A 409 6.72 -20.19 16.54
CA ALA A 409 7.93 -20.02 17.34
C ALA A 409 7.75 -19.04 18.50
N ALA A 410 8.31 -19.39 19.66
CA ALA A 410 8.42 -18.51 20.82
C ALA A 410 9.65 -17.59 20.70
N LYS A 411 9.53 -16.34 21.18
CA LYS A 411 10.63 -15.36 21.24
C LYS A 411 11.70 -15.78 22.24
N ALA A 412 11.27 -16.27 23.40
CA ALA A 412 12.09 -16.71 24.52
C ALA A 412 12.76 -18.06 24.21
N ALA A 413 14.10 -18.07 24.12
CA ALA A 413 14.86 -19.27 23.75
C ALA A 413 14.92 -20.33 24.87
N ASP A 414 14.77 -19.90 26.13
CA ASP A 414 14.73 -20.73 27.34
C ASP A 414 13.39 -21.46 27.53
N ARG A 415 12.32 -20.97 26.89
CA ARG A 415 10.97 -21.55 26.96
C ARG A 415 10.39 -21.76 25.55
N PRO A 416 11.02 -22.59 24.71
CA PRO A 416 10.66 -22.75 23.29
C PRO A 416 9.26 -23.34 23.08
N PHE A 417 8.75 -24.11 24.05
CA PHE A 417 7.45 -24.79 23.97
C PHE A 417 6.32 -24.09 24.72
N ALA A 418 6.53 -22.85 25.21
CA ALA A 418 5.52 -22.12 26.00
C ALA A 418 4.18 -21.93 25.28
N TYR A 419 4.18 -21.95 23.94
CA TYR A 419 3.01 -21.74 23.08
C TYR A 419 2.70 -22.94 22.18
N ASP A 420 3.34 -24.08 22.43
CA ASP A 420 3.27 -25.24 21.54
C ASP A 420 1.85 -25.82 21.42
N SER A 421 1.11 -25.83 22.53
CA SER A 421 -0.31 -26.22 22.53
C SER A 421 -1.15 -25.31 21.63
N SER A 422 -0.95 -23.98 21.73
CA SER A 422 -1.63 -22.99 20.89
C SER A 422 -1.31 -23.16 19.41
N PHE A 423 -0.06 -23.53 19.07
CA PHE A 423 0.33 -23.81 17.70
C PHE A 423 -0.36 -25.06 17.15
N LEU A 424 -0.38 -26.15 17.92
CA LEU A 424 -1.04 -27.39 17.54
C LEU A 424 -2.56 -27.23 17.45
N GLU A 425 -3.20 -26.50 18.38
CA GLU A 425 -4.63 -26.19 18.32
C GLU A 425 -4.99 -25.39 17.07
N THR A 426 -4.15 -24.42 16.68
CA THR A 426 -4.33 -23.66 15.45
C THR A 426 -4.26 -24.58 14.23
N ALA A 427 -3.23 -25.43 14.13
CA ALA A 427 -3.10 -26.40 13.04
C ALA A 427 -4.29 -27.40 13.01
N ARG A 428 -4.73 -27.88 14.18
CA ARG A 428 -5.88 -28.79 14.32
C ARG A 428 -7.22 -28.16 13.96
N SER A 429 -7.29 -26.83 13.93
CA SER A 429 -8.50 -26.08 13.57
C SER A 429 -8.68 -25.84 12.08
N LEU A 430 -7.68 -26.16 11.23
CA LEU A 430 -7.78 -25.98 9.79
C LEU A 430 -8.82 -26.95 9.20
N HIS A 431 -9.79 -26.45 8.46
CA HIS A 431 -10.82 -27.28 7.84
C HIS A 431 -11.41 -26.66 6.56
N PRO A 432 -12.04 -27.47 5.69
CA PRO A 432 -12.83 -26.97 4.56
C PRO A 432 -13.98 -26.05 5.03
N LEU A 433 -14.27 -24.98 4.28
CA LEU A 433 -15.39 -24.08 4.60
C LEU A 433 -16.73 -24.83 4.58
N SER A 434 -17.44 -24.79 5.70
CA SER A 434 -18.85 -25.19 5.75
C SER A 434 -19.75 -24.18 5.01
N GLU A 435 -20.99 -24.59 4.69
CA GLU A 435 -21.97 -23.71 4.05
C GLU A 435 -22.26 -22.44 4.88
N ALA A 436 -22.37 -22.59 6.21
CA ALA A 436 -22.58 -21.47 7.12
C ALA A 436 -21.38 -20.51 7.14
N GLU A 437 -20.14 -21.04 7.06
CA GLU A 437 -18.93 -20.22 7.09
C GLU A 437 -18.66 -19.49 5.77
N ARG A 438 -19.22 -19.96 4.64
CA ARG A 438 -19.14 -19.20 3.37
C ARG A 438 -19.77 -17.81 3.48
N ALA A 439 -20.77 -17.63 4.34
CA ALA A 439 -21.33 -16.32 4.64
C ALA A 439 -20.34 -15.45 5.44
N LEU A 440 -19.59 -16.04 6.38
CA LEU A 440 -18.58 -15.37 7.20
C LEU A 440 -17.32 -15.00 6.41
N ALA A 441 -17.05 -15.74 5.32
CA ALA A 441 -15.96 -15.47 4.39
C ALA A 441 -16.22 -14.29 3.43
N ARG A 442 -17.41 -13.67 3.49
CA ARG A 442 -17.72 -12.45 2.71
C ARG A 442 -16.96 -11.25 3.29
N PRO A 443 -16.38 -10.37 2.46
CA PRO A 443 -15.72 -9.17 2.95
C PRO A 443 -16.75 -8.26 3.60
N LYS A 444 -16.29 -7.45 4.57
CA LYS A 444 -17.10 -6.33 5.01
C LYS A 444 -17.19 -5.32 3.88
N VAL A 445 -18.30 -4.61 3.76
CA VAL A 445 -18.49 -3.61 2.71
C VAL A 445 -18.91 -2.27 3.29
N LEU A 446 -18.60 -1.21 2.56
CA LEU A 446 -19.18 0.10 2.83
C LEU A 446 -20.64 0.08 2.40
N ARG A 447 -21.51 0.62 3.24
CA ARG A 447 -22.91 0.92 2.93
C ARG A 447 -23.22 2.38 3.19
N LEU A 448 -24.15 2.90 2.40
CA LEU A 448 -24.60 4.27 2.55
C LEU A 448 -25.98 4.30 3.20
N ILE A 449 -26.10 5.07 4.26
CA ILE A 449 -27.38 5.34 4.90
C ILE A 449 -27.59 6.86 5.00
N PRO A 450 -28.82 7.36 4.85
CA PRO A 450 -29.14 8.71 5.29
C PRO A 450 -29.13 8.76 6.82
N ALA A 451 -28.53 9.79 7.40
CA ALA A 451 -28.58 10.00 8.84
C ALA A 451 -29.97 10.49 9.26
N GLU A 452 -30.67 9.73 10.10
CA GLU A 452 -31.94 10.17 10.70
C GLU A 452 -31.68 11.18 11.84
N PRO A 453 -32.65 12.02 12.22
CA PRO A 453 -32.54 12.88 13.40
C PRO A 453 -32.13 12.07 14.64
N GLY A 454 -31.05 12.49 15.32
CA GLY A 454 -30.51 11.78 16.50
C GLY A 454 -29.55 10.63 16.18
N THR A 455 -29.21 10.39 14.91
CA THR A 455 -28.15 9.43 14.54
C THR A 455 -26.81 9.86 15.16
N THR A 456 -26.16 8.95 15.87
CA THR A 456 -24.80 9.15 16.40
C THR A 456 -23.88 8.01 16.01
N PHE A 457 -22.59 8.30 15.85
CA PHE A 457 -21.59 7.25 15.60
C PHE A 457 -21.47 6.27 16.76
N ALA A 458 -21.69 6.70 18.01
CA ALA A 458 -21.77 5.81 19.17
C ALA A 458 -22.89 4.76 19.01
N ALA A 459 -24.07 5.17 18.51
CA ALA A 459 -25.17 4.25 18.25
C ALA A 459 -24.90 3.31 17.08
N LEU A 460 -24.30 3.83 16.00
CA LEU A 460 -23.90 3.03 14.84
C LEU A 460 -22.81 2.01 15.19
N ALA A 461 -21.84 2.40 16.03
CA ALA A 461 -20.73 1.57 16.45
C ALA A 461 -21.18 0.29 17.18
N ARG A 462 -22.24 0.37 18.00
CA ARG A 462 -22.78 -0.79 18.74
C ARG A 462 -23.29 -1.92 17.83
N ARG A 463 -23.67 -1.60 16.60
CA ARG A 463 -24.16 -2.56 15.59
C ARG A 463 -23.15 -2.78 14.45
N SER A 464 -21.99 -2.12 14.51
CA SER A 464 -20.97 -2.20 13.48
C SER A 464 -20.17 -3.50 13.62
N PRO A 465 -19.82 -4.18 12.52
CA PRO A 465 -18.92 -5.32 12.55
C PRO A 465 -17.45 -4.90 12.71
N ILE A 466 -17.15 -3.60 12.80
CA ILE A 466 -15.78 -3.09 13.02
C ILE A 466 -15.31 -3.51 14.42
N PRO A 467 -14.20 -4.25 14.55
CA PRO A 467 -13.67 -4.66 15.85
C PRO A 467 -12.84 -3.52 16.46
N ASN A 468 -13.09 -3.22 17.73
CA ASN A 468 -12.39 -2.19 18.52
C ASN A 468 -12.48 -0.78 17.90
N HIS A 469 -12.66 0.26 18.73
CA HIS A 469 -12.71 1.66 18.26
C HIS A 469 -13.68 1.95 17.09
N ALA A 470 -14.78 1.17 16.97
CA ALA A 470 -15.70 1.27 15.85
C ALA A 470 -16.29 2.67 15.66
N GLU A 471 -16.58 3.38 16.75
CA GLU A 471 -17.08 4.75 16.72
C GLU A 471 -16.08 5.72 16.07
N ALA A 472 -14.82 5.68 16.51
CA ALA A 472 -13.76 6.51 15.95
C ALA A 472 -13.50 6.17 14.48
N GLN A 473 -13.51 4.89 14.11
CA GLN A 473 -13.29 4.49 12.72
C GLN A 473 -14.46 4.90 11.80
N LEU A 474 -15.70 4.86 12.29
CA LEU A 474 -16.86 5.36 11.55
C LEU A 474 -16.80 6.89 11.36
N ARG A 475 -16.37 7.65 12.39
CA ARG A 475 -16.11 9.08 12.25
C ARG A 475 -15.04 9.36 11.20
N LEU A 476 -13.94 8.62 11.25
CA LEU A 476 -12.83 8.74 10.31
C LEU A 476 -13.26 8.45 8.87
N LEU A 477 -14.05 7.39 8.65
CA LEU A 477 -14.65 7.08 7.34
C LEU A 477 -15.44 8.28 6.80
N ASN A 478 -16.15 9.00 7.65
CA ASN A 478 -17.03 10.08 7.23
C ASN A 478 -16.40 11.48 7.27
N GLY A 479 -15.10 11.59 7.59
CA GLY A 479 -14.42 12.89 7.72
C GLY A 479 -14.95 13.73 8.90
N LEU A 480 -15.34 13.04 9.98
CA LEU A 480 -15.92 13.64 11.20
C LEU A 480 -15.13 13.24 12.45
N TYR A 481 -13.87 12.84 12.27
CA TYR A 481 -12.96 12.53 13.38
C TYR A 481 -12.44 13.84 14.02
N PRO A 482 -12.13 13.89 15.33
CA PRO A 482 -12.34 12.83 16.34
C PRO A 482 -13.75 12.80 16.93
N ASP A 483 -14.51 13.90 16.90
CA ASP A 483 -15.71 14.09 17.74
C ASP A 483 -16.99 14.46 16.98
N GLY A 484 -16.92 14.63 15.66
CA GLY A 484 -18.05 15.02 14.82
C GLY A 484 -19.19 13.98 14.81
N GLN A 485 -20.39 14.47 14.49
CA GLN A 485 -21.61 13.67 14.35
C GLN A 485 -22.26 13.95 12.99
N PRO A 486 -23.04 12.99 12.46
CA PRO A 486 -23.67 13.19 11.18
C PRO A 486 -24.86 14.15 11.27
N GLU A 487 -24.93 15.10 10.34
CA GLU A 487 -26.07 15.99 10.20
C GLU A 487 -27.30 15.21 9.69
N PRO A 488 -28.52 15.48 10.21
CA PRO A 488 -29.73 14.85 9.71
C PRO A 488 -29.90 15.03 8.19
N GLY A 489 -30.22 13.94 7.49
CA GLY A 489 -30.34 13.86 6.04
C GLY A 489 -29.02 13.64 5.30
N ALA A 490 -27.87 13.79 5.94
CA ALA A 490 -26.58 13.57 5.29
C ALA A 490 -26.37 12.08 4.98
N LEU A 491 -25.91 11.79 3.76
CA LEU A 491 -25.49 10.44 3.39
C LEU A 491 -24.15 10.11 4.07
N ILE A 492 -24.11 9.02 4.83
CA ILE A 492 -22.95 8.56 5.59
C ILE A 492 -22.58 7.12 5.24
N LYS A 493 -21.28 6.82 5.32
CA LYS A 493 -20.69 5.50 5.18
C LYS A 493 -20.74 4.75 6.50
N ILE A 494 -21.29 3.55 6.49
CA ILE A 494 -21.18 2.55 7.56
C ILE A 494 -20.48 1.30 7.01
N VAL A 495 -20.18 0.35 7.89
CA VAL A 495 -19.58 -0.94 7.52
C VAL A 495 -20.57 -2.04 7.89
N GLU A 496 -20.76 -3.00 6.98
CA GLU A 496 -21.60 -4.20 7.18
C GLU A 496 -20.85 -5.48 6.84
#